data_AF-A0A8T1P492-F1
#
_entry.id   AF-A0A8T1P492-F1
#
_cell.length_a   1.000
_cell.length_b   1.000
_cell.length_c   1.000
_cell.angle_alpha   90.00
_cell.angle_beta   90.00
_cell.angle_gamma   90.00
#
_symmetry.space_group_name_H-M   'P 1'
#
loop_
_entity.id
_entity.type
_entity.pdbx_description
1 polymer ?
#
loop_
_entity_poly.entity_id
_entity_poly.type
_entity_poly.pdbx_seq_one_letter_code
_entity_poly.pdbx_strand_id
1 'polypeptide(L)'
;MLGMMKDGFGKETSLYSSSLVFRFVPTFMSGRSSMFVYVCYALCICGLVNIAQAQNQTKAVTDPYEVKALNSIFKQWKISAPQGQWNISGEPCSGAAIDDTGFTNADYKPFIKCKCSYNNGTICHINELKVFELDVVGVLPDELWTLAYLTNLYGFSIVYWYT
;
A
#
# COMPACT_ATOMS: atom_id res chain seq x y z
N MET A 1 -62.32 -37.48 17.31
CA MET A 1 -61.90 -38.64 18.10
C MET A 1 -60.53 -38.31 18.67
N LEU A 2 -60.37 -38.44 19.99
CA LEU A 2 -59.20 -38.05 20.78
C LEU A 2 -57.90 -38.78 20.41
N GLY A 3 -56.77 -38.17 20.80
CA GLY A 3 -55.54 -38.89 21.15
C GLY A 3 -54.29 -38.00 21.26
N MET A 4 -53.87 -37.65 22.48
CA MET A 4 -52.51 -37.15 22.77
C MET A 4 -51.59 -38.33 23.13
N MET A 5 -50.29 -38.25 22.79
CA MET A 5 -49.19 -38.72 23.65
C MET A 5 -47.88 -38.00 23.24
N LYS A 6 -47.13 -37.56 24.27
CA LYS A 6 -45.81 -36.91 24.21
C LYS A 6 -44.72 -37.92 23.85
N ASP A 7 -43.58 -37.42 23.35
CA ASP A 7 -42.26 -37.41 24.03
C ASP A 7 -41.24 -36.76 23.07
N GLY A 8 -40.42 -35.82 23.51
CA GLY A 8 -39.09 -36.18 24.03
C GLY A 8 -38.04 -35.75 23.00
N PHE A 9 -37.70 -34.45 23.04
CA PHE A 9 -36.71 -33.71 22.26
C PHE A 9 -35.63 -34.58 21.54
N GLY A 10 -35.80 -34.82 20.24
CA GLY A 10 -34.81 -35.45 19.37
C GLY A 10 -34.64 -34.63 18.09
N LYS A 11 -33.52 -33.91 17.96
CA LYS A 11 -33.12 -33.26 16.70
C LYS A 11 -32.18 -34.18 15.93
N GLU A 12 -32.58 -34.54 14.73
CA GLU A 12 -31.70 -35.16 13.73
C GLU A 12 -30.91 -34.10 12.93
N THR A 13 -29.73 -34.54 12.51
CA THR A 13 -28.61 -33.85 11.87
C THR A 13 -28.66 -33.85 10.35
N SER A 14 -28.14 -32.82 9.68
CA SER A 14 -27.36 -32.92 8.42
C SER A 14 -26.70 -31.55 8.11
N LEU A 15 -25.37 -31.34 8.23
CA LEU A 15 -24.19 -31.74 7.44
C LEU A 15 -23.92 -30.89 6.18
N TYR A 16 -22.93 -29.98 6.24
CA TYR A 16 -21.77 -29.78 5.33
C TYR A 16 -21.01 -28.48 5.69
N SER A 17 -19.96 -28.52 6.53
CA SER A 17 -18.52 -28.56 6.20
C SER A 17 -17.90 -27.26 5.63
N SER A 18 -17.14 -26.54 6.48
CA SER A 18 -15.77 -26.02 6.21
C SER A 18 -15.23 -25.24 7.43
N SER A 19 -14.47 -25.97 8.25
CA SER A 19 -13.25 -25.58 8.96
C SER A 19 -13.25 -24.46 10.04
N LEU A 20 -13.00 -24.91 11.27
CA LEU A 20 -12.41 -24.19 12.42
C LEU A 20 -13.25 -23.09 13.09
N VAL A 21 -14.42 -23.47 13.59
CA VAL A 21 -14.93 -22.88 14.84
C VAL A 21 -15.09 -24.02 15.82
N PHE A 22 -14.10 -24.19 16.71
CA PHE A 22 -14.25 -25.03 17.89
C PHE A 22 -15.44 -24.51 18.69
N ARG A 23 -16.60 -25.13 18.47
CA ARG A 23 -17.83 -24.89 19.22
C ARG A 23 -17.69 -25.55 20.58
N PHE A 24 -16.84 -24.99 21.43
CA PHE A 24 -16.92 -25.25 22.86
C PHE A 24 -18.19 -24.56 23.36
N VAL A 25 -19.29 -25.30 23.38
CA VAL A 25 -20.47 -24.94 24.17
C VAL A 25 -20.03 -25.08 25.63
N PRO A 26 -19.94 -24.00 26.41
CA PRO A 26 -19.57 -24.11 27.81
C PRO A 26 -20.77 -24.69 28.55
N THR A 27 -20.69 -25.97 28.92
CA THR A 27 -21.60 -26.58 29.89
C THR A 27 -21.52 -25.76 31.17
N PHE A 28 -22.69 -25.37 31.68
CA PHE A 28 -22.87 -24.46 32.80
C PHE A 28 -22.28 -25.07 34.09
N MET A 29 -20.99 -24.83 34.38
CA MET A 29 -20.38 -25.20 35.65
C MET A 29 -20.41 -23.99 36.58
N SER A 30 -21.31 -24.07 37.56
CA SER A 30 -21.46 -23.12 38.67
C SER A 30 -20.19 -23.14 39.54
N GLY A 31 -19.39 -22.08 39.43
CA GLY A 31 -18.22 -21.87 40.27
C GLY A 31 -17.53 -20.56 39.93
N ARG A 32 -16.98 -19.86 40.95
CA ARG A 32 -16.20 -18.61 40.79
C ARG A 32 -15.09 -18.72 39.72
N SER A 33 -14.61 -19.94 39.47
CA SER A 33 -13.65 -20.28 38.41
C SER A 33 -14.15 -20.03 36.98
N SER A 34 -15.46 -20.21 36.74
CA SER A 34 -16.09 -20.06 35.42
C SER A 34 -16.07 -18.60 34.93
N MET A 35 -16.25 -17.64 35.84
CA MET A 35 -16.18 -16.19 35.51
C MET A 35 -14.80 -15.78 35.00
N PHE A 36 -13.71 -16.33 35.56
CA PHE A 36 -12.36 -16.05 35.09
C PHE A 36 -12.13 -16.55 33.66
N VAL A 37 -12.71 -17.70 33.30
CA VAL A 37 -12.60 -18.24 31.93
C VAL A 37 -13.30 -17.33 30.92
N TYR A 38 -14.49 -16.83 31.23
CA TYR A 38 -15.20 -15.90 30.34
C TYR A 38 -14.50 -14.54 30.21
N VAL A 39 -13.95 -14.00 31.30
CA VAL A 39 -13.18 -12.75 31.28
C VAL A 39 -11.90 -12.92 30.45
N CYS A 40 -11.17 -14.02 30.64
CA CYS A 40 -9.99 -14.34 29.83
C CYS A 40 -10.35 -14.50 28.34
N TYR A 41 -11.46 -15.16 28.03
CA TYR A 41 -11.94 -15.32 26.65
C TYR A 41 -12.30 -13.98 26.00
N ALA A 42 -12.99 -13.10 26.72
CA ALA A 42 -13.33 -11.76 26.24
C ALA A 42 -12.07 -10.90 26.02
N LEU A 43 -11.10 -10.93 26.94
CA LEU A 43 -9.82 -10.22 26.80
C LEU A 43 -9.03 -10.72 25.59
N CYS A 44 -9.01 -12.03 25.33
CA CYS A 44 -8.37 -12.60 24.15
C CYS A 44 -9.01 -12.13 22.85
N ILE A 45 -10.34 -12.05 22.77
CA ILE A 45 -11.03 -11.56 21.57
C ILE A 45 -10.76 -10.07 21.35
N CYS A 46 -10.80 -9.24 22.40
CA CYS A 46 -10.49 -7.81 22.30
C CYS A 46 -9.04 -7.59 21.82
N GLY A 47 -8.08 -8.40 22.27
CA GLY A 47 -6.69 -8.35 21.81
C GLY A 47 -6.54 -8.66 20.31
N LEU A 48 -7.31 -9.62 19.78
CA LEU A 48 -7.25 -10.04 18.38
C LEU A 48 -7.86 -9.00 17.41
N VAL A 49 -8.93 -8.30 17.82
CA VAL A 49 -9.59 -7.29 16.98
C VAL A 49 -8.68 -6.08 16.73
N ASN A 50 -7.85 -5.69 17.71
CA ASN A 50 -6.91 -4.57 17.56
C ASN A 50 -5.81 -4.83 16.52
N ILE A 51 -5.40 -6.09 16.33
CA ILE A 51 -4.35 -6.45 15.36
C ILE A 51 -4.92 -6.44 13.93
N ALA A 52 -6.19 -6.84 13.75
CA ALA A 52 -6.85 -6.87 12.45
C ALA A 52 -7.07 -5.47 11.82
N GLN A 53 -7.15 -4.42 12.64
CA GLN A 53 -7.32 -3.05 12.15
C GLN A 53 -6.02 -2.38 11.67
N ALA A 54 -4.85 -2.90 12.05
CA ALA A 54 -3.55 -2.28 11.74
C ALA A 54 -3.03 -2.58 10.32
N GLN A 55 -3.70 -3.44 9.55
CA GLN A 55 -3.18 -3.95 8.26
C GLN A 55 -4.00 -3.56 7.03
N ASN A 56 -5.08 -2.78 7.18
CA ASN A 56 -5.97 -2.45 6.06
C ASN A 56 -5.73 -1.06 5.47
N GLN A 57 -4.49 -0.56 5.55
CA GLN A 57 -4.07 0.63 4.80
C GLN A 57 -3.53 0.15 3.46
N THR A 58 -4.31 0.36 2.40
CA THR A 58 -3.88 0.12 1.03
C THR A 58 -2.65 0.98 0.77
N LYS A 59 -1.50 0.35 0.51
CA LYS A 59 -0.28 1.09 0.19
C LYS A 59 -0.54 1.93 -1.07
N ALA A 60 -0.29 3.23 -0.99
CA ALA A 60 -0.42 4.11 -2.15
C ALA A 60 0.49 3.64 -3.29
N VAL A 61 -0.01 3.69 -4.52
CA VAL A 61 0.68 3.20 -5.72
C VAL A 61 0.87 4.35 -6.69
N THR A 62 2.01 4.41 -7.36
CA THR A 62 2.22 5.39 -8.44
C THR A 62 1.39 5.03 -9.67
N ASP A 63 0.89 6.04 -10.36
CA ASP A 63 0.19 5.84 -11.63
C ASP A 63 1.05 5.02 -12.62
N PRO A 64 0.56 3.87 -13.13
CA PRO A 64 1.34 2.99 -13.99
C PRO A 64 1.80 3.66 -15.29
N TYR A 65 1.08 4.67 -15.79
CA TYR A 65 1.49 5.45 -16.95
C TYR A 65 2.68 6.34 -16.62
N GLU A 66 2.70 6.96 -15.44
CA GLU A 66 3.83 7.75 -14.97
C GLU A 66 5.06 6.88 -14.72
N VAL A 67 4.89 5.68 -14.14
CA VAL A 67 6.00 4.72 -13.97
C VAL A 67 6.60 4.33 -15.32
N LYS A 68 5.75 4.05 -16.32
CA LYS A 68 6.21 3.70 -17.67
C LYS A 68 6.92 4.87 -18.35
N ALA A 69 6.37 6.08 -18.22
CA ALA A 69 6.96 7.29 -18.76
C ALA A 69 8.34 7.56 -18.13
N LEU A 70 8.42 7.54 -16.80
CA LEU A 70 9.67 7.73 -16.06
C LEU A 70 10.75 6.74 -16.49
N ASN A 71 10.41 5.46 -16.60
CA ASN A 71 11.33 4.42 -17.08
C ASN A 71 11.82 4.68 -18.51
N SER A 72 10.92 5.13 -19.40
CA SER A 72 11.25 5.44 -20.78
C SER A 72 12.19 6.65 -20.88
N ILE A 73 11.92 7.69 -20.10
CA ILE A 73 12.76 8.88 -19.97
C ILE A 73 14.17 8.50 -19.49
N PHE A 74 14.27 7.74 -18.40
CA PHE A 74 15.56 7.32 -17.84
C PHE A 74 16.36 6.47 -18.84
N LYS A 75 15.68 5.61 -19.59
CA LYS A 75 16.30 4.81 -20.65
C LYS A 75 16.82 5.67 -21.80
N GLN A 76 16.05 6.64 -22.28
CA GLN A 76 16.44 7.53 -23.37
C GLN A 76 17.65 8.40 -22.98
N TRP A 77 17.61 8.92 -21.76
CA TRP A 77 18.66 9.72 -21.16
C TRP A 77 19.86 8.90 -20.67
N LYS A 78 19.77 7.56 -20.69
CA LYS A 78 20.81 6.62 -20.24
C LYS A 78 21.25 6.88 -18.80
N ILE A 79 20.32 7.28 -17.94
CA ILE A 79 20.54 7.53 -16.51
C ILE A 79 19.92 6.41 -15.66
N SER A 80 20.31 6.33 -14.39
CA SER A 80 19.76 5.36 -13.44
C SER A 80 19.69 5.96 -12.05
N ALA A 81 18.74 5.49 -11.24
CA ALA A 81 18.63 5.88 -9.84
C ALA A 81 19.78 5.28 -9.02
N PRO A 82 20.43 6.04 -8.12
CA PRO A 82 21.46 5.49 -7.25
C PRO A 82 20.87 4.43 -6.31
N GLN A 83 21.61 3.35 -6.10
CA GLN A 83 21.15 2.26 -5.24
C GLN A 83 20.92 2.76 -3.81
N GLY A 84 19.80 2.36 -3.21
CA GLY A 84 19.45 2.69 -1.83
C GLY A 84 18.84 4.07 -1.62
N GLN A 85 18.82 4.95 -2.64
CA GLN A 85 18.19 6.27 -2.53
C GLN A 85 16.70 6.22 -2.84
N TRP A 86 16.35 5.67 -4.01
CA TRP A 86 14.97 5.48 -4.44
C TRP A 86 14.90 4.43 -5.56
N ASN A 87 13.74 3.81 -5.77
CA ASN A 87 13.63 2.60 -6.59
C ASN A 87 12.84 2.83 -7.88
N ILE A 88 13.55 2.92 -9.01
CA ILE A 88 12.94 3.05 -10.35
C ILE A 88 12.30 1.75 -10.87
N SER A 89 12.84 0.59 -10.50
CA SER A 89 12.35 -0.72 -10.97
C SER A 89 11.18 -1.27 -10.14
N GLY A 90 10.82 -0.58 -9.05
CA GLY A 90 9.75 -0.98 -8.13
C GLY A 90 8.67 0.10 -8.03
N GLU A 91 8.37 0.51 -6.81
CA GLU A 91 7.45 1.61 -6.52
C GLU A 91 8.26 2.92 -6.41
N PRO A 92 8.28 3.79 -7.44
CA PRO A 92 9.14 4.98 -7.45
C PRO A 92 8.74 6.00 -6.39
N CYS A 93 7.46 6.11 -6.04
CA CYS A 93 6.98 7.00 -4.98
C CYS A 93 7.07 6.30 -3.61
N SER A 94 8.29 5.95 -3.21
CA SER A 94 8.59 5.36 -1.89
C SER A 94 9.89 5.92 -1.30
N GLY A 95 10.06 5.78 0.02
CA GLY A 95 11.25 6.25 0.73
C GLY A 95 11.47 7.76 0.55
N ALA A 96 12.67 8.13 0.10
CA ALA A 96 13.08 9.53 -0.10
C ALA A 96 12.13 10.33 -1.02
N ALA A 97 11.47 9.65 -1.98
CA ALA A 97 10.54 10.29 -2.91
C ALA A 97 9.28 10.87 -2.23
N ILE A 98 8.92 10.39 -1.03
CA ILE A 98 7.69 10.80 -0.32
C ILE A 98 7.94 11.30 1.11
N ASP A 99 9.15 11.11 1.67
CA ASP A 99 9.49 11.57 3.02
C ASP A 99 9.90 13.06 3.07
N ASP A 100 10.55 13.49 4.14
CA ASP A 100 10.99 14.87 4.35
C ASP A 100 12.30 15.22 3.60
N THR A 101 12.88 14.29 2.83
CA THR A 101 14.07 14.53 2.02
C THR A 101 13.77 15.63 1.00
N GLY A 102 14.50 16.74 1.12
CA GLY A 102 14.28 17.91 0.27
C GLY A 102 14.66 17.65 -1.19
N PHE A 103 13.82 18.14 -2.11
CA PHE A 103 14.09 18.05 -3.55
C PHE A 103 15.42 18.70 -3.93
N THR A 104 15.92 19.69 -3.19
CA THR A 104 17.20 20.39 -3.45
C THR A 104 18.43 19.67 -2.89
N ASN A 105 18.27 18.54 -2.20
CA ASN A 105 19.39 17.80 -1.62
C ASN A 105 20.40 17.41 -2.73
N ALA A 106 21.67 17.75 -2.49
CA ALA A 106 22.76 17.51 -3.43
C ALA A 106 23.15 16.03 -3.53
N ASP A 107 22.89 15.23 -2.50
CA ASP A 107 23.25 13.80 -2.49
C ASP A 107 22.36 12.96 -3.42
N TYR A 108 21.18 13.49 -3.79
CA TYR A 108 20.19 12.79 -4.61
C TYR A 108 20.19 13.32 -6.05
N LYS A 109 20.86 12.58 -6.95
CA LYS A 109 20.93 12.85 -8.39
C LYS A 109 21.01 11.53 -9.18
N PRO A 110 20.07 11.23 -10.11
CA PRO A 110 18.76 11.87 -10.29
C PRO A 110 17.84 11.68 -9.09
N PHE A 111 16.78 12.49 -9.00
CA PHE A 111 15.79 12.39 -7.92
C PHE A 111 14.38 12.75 -8.35
N ILE A 112 13.39 12.22 -7.63
CA ILE A 112 11.98 12.56 -7.82
C ILE A 112 11.34 12.89 -6.48
N LYS A 113 10.29 13.73 -6.51
CA LYS A 113 9.33 13.85 -5.41
C LYS A 113 7.94 13.54 -5.91
N CYS A 114 7.20 12.86 -5.05
CA CYS A 114 5.84 12.46 -5.34
C CYS A 114 4.84 13.07 -4.36
N LYS A 115 3.60 13.21 -4.83
CA LYS A 115 2.46 13.61 -4.00
C LYS A 115 1.42 12.51 -3.99
N CYS A 116 1.18 11.94 -2.81
CA CYS A 116 0.26 10.82 -2.59
C CYS A 116 -1.06 11.26 -1.93
N SER A 117 -1.62 12.40 -2.31
CA SER A 117 -2.88 12.91 -1.76
C SER A 117 -4.10 12.60 -2.64
N TYR A 118 -3.92 11.87 -3.74
CA TYR A 118 -4.96 11.62 -4.73
C TYR A 118 -5.74 10.35 -4.40
N ASN A 119 -7.01 10.30 -4.83
CA ASN A 119 -7.92 9.18 -4.59
C ASN A 119 -7.91 8.70 -3.12
N ASN A 120 -8.11 9.62 -2.17
CA ASN A 120 -8.04 9.34 -0.73
C ASN A 120 -6.70 8.77 -0.26
N GLY A 121 -5.61 9.17 -0.91
CA GLY A 121 -4.25 8.73 -0.58
C GLY A 121 -3.87 7.36 -1.14
N THR A 122 -4.61 6.85 -2.13
CA THR A 122 -4.32 5.56 -2.78
C THR A 122 -3.45 5.70 -4.03
N ILE A 123 -3.43 6.89 -4.64
CA ILE A 123 -2.63 7.16 -5.86
C ILE A 123 -1.59 8.24 -5.58
N CYS A 124 -0.37 7.97 -6.02
CA CYS A 124 0.76 8.90 -6.01
C CYS A 124 1.03 9.40 -7.42
N HIS A 125 1.36 10.68 -7.52
CA HIS A 125 1.83 11.29 -8.76
C HIS A 125 3.22 11.90 -8.61
N ILE A 126 3.99 11.86 -9.70
CA ILE A 126 5.33 12.46 -9.75
C ILE A 126 5.19 13.97 -9.95
N ASN A 127 5.62 14.74 -8.96
CA ASN A 127 5.46 16.19 -8.95
C ASN A 127 6.74 16.95 -9.29
N GLU A 128 7.90 16.37 -8.96
CA GLU A 128 9.19 16.99 -9.22
C GLU A 128 10.17 15.95 -9.75
N LEU A 129 10.95 16.32 -10.77
CA LEU A 129 11.97 15.50 -11.41
C LEU A 129 13.28 16.29 -11.51
N LYS A 130 14.35 15.73 -10.96
CA LYS A 130 15.70 16.27 -11.01
C LYS A 130 16.59 15.37 -11.87
N VAL A 131 17.22 15.99 -12.85
CA VAL A 131 18.24 15.41 -13.73
C VAL A 131 19.47 16.32 -13.87
N PHE A 132 19.81 17.00 -12.77
CA PHE A 132 20.92 17.96 -12.70
C PHE A 132 22.29 17.26 -12.52
N GLU A 133 23.33 17.79 -13.18
CA GLU A 133 24.71 17.26 -13.16
C GLU A 133 24.86 15.80 -13.65
N LEU A 134 23.95 15.35 -14.52
CA LEU A 134 24.02 14.01 -15.13
C LEU A 134 24.49 14.04 -16.59
N ASP A 135 24.93 15.21 -17.07
CA ASP A 135 25.35 15.45 -18.46
C ASP A 135 24.39 14.83 -19.48
N VAL A 136 23.09 14.98 -19.20
CA VAL A 136 22.04 14.45 -20.05
C VAL A 136 22.02 15.24 -21.34
N VAL A 137 22.50 14.63 -22.42
CA VAL A 137 22.50 15.20 -23.77
C VAL A 137 21.43 14.49 -24.58
N GLY A 138 20.46 15.25 -25.08
CA GLY A 138 19.40 14.72 -25.93
C GLY A 138 18.19 15.63 -26.04
N VAL A 139 17.24 15.21 -26.87
CA VAL A 139 15.93 15.84 -26.98
C VAL A 139 15.12 15.57 -25.71
N LEU A 140 14.22 16.48 -25.37
CA LEU A 140 13.25 16.23 -24.32
C LEU A 140 12.27 15.12 -24.80
N PRO A 141 12.23 13.95 -24.14
CA PRO A 141 11.34 12.87 -24.52
C PRO A 141 9.87 13.27 -24.43
N ASP A 142 9.06 12.88 -25.41
CA ASP A 142 7.62 13.13 -25.44
C ASP A 142 6.89 12.48 -24.25
N GLU A 143 7.48 11.43 -23.68
CA GLU A 143 6.98 10.77 -22.48
C GLU A 143 6.94 11.71 -21.27
N LEU A 144 7.71 12.81 -21.26
CA LEU A 144 7.61 13.80 -20.20
C LEU A 144 6.20 14.41 -20.12
N TRP A 145 5.48 14.51 -21.25
CA TRP A 145 4.09 14.97 -21.29
C TRP A 145 3.10 14.01 -20.64
N THR A 146 3.51 12.75 -20.40
CA THR A 146 2.68 11.77 -19.66
C THR A 146 2.73 12.01 -18.16
N LEU A 147 3.75 12.71 -17.64
CA LEU A 147 3.84 13.11 -16.24
C LEU A 147 2.97 14.36 -15.99
N ALA A 148 1.65 14.20 -16.06
CA ALA A 148 0.69 15.30 -16.06
C ALA A 148 0.71 16.16 -14.78
N TYR A 149 1.21 15.60 -13.68
CA TYR A 149 1.32 16.29 -12.38
C TYR A 149 2.71 16.87 -12.12
N LEU A 150 3.63 16.74 -13.08
CA LEU A 150 4.97 17.27 -12.97
C LEU A 150 4.93 18.80 -12.98
N THR A 151 5.29 19.39 -11.85
CA THR A 151 5.32 20.84 -11.64
C THR A 151 6.72 21.44 -11.72
N ASN A 152 7.75 20.61 -11.49
CA ASN A 152 9.13 21.06 -11.42
C ASN A 152 10.05 20.07 -12.14
N LEU A 153 10.72 20.54 -13.19
CA LEU A 153 11.79 19.83 -13.87
C LEU A 153 13.09 20.61 -13.69
N TYR A 154 14.06 20.02 -13.02
CA TYR A 154 15.36 20.66 -12.76
C TYR A 154 16.50 19.89 -13.42
N GLY A 155 17.38 20.59 -14.14
CA GLY A 155 18.62 20.02 -14.66
C GLY A 155 18.73 19.85 -16.17
N PHE A 156 17.77 20.35 -16.95
CA PHE A 156 17.93 20.36 -18.41
C PHE A 156 18.68 21.61 -18.86
N SER A 157 19.83 21.44 -19.52
CA SER A 157 20.52 22.54 -20.19
C SER A 157 19.78 22.85 -21.49
N ILE A 158 19.13 24.02 -21.54
CA ILE A 158 18.27 24.50 -22.64
C ILE A 158 18.98 24.66 -24.01
N VAL A 159 20.25 24.29 -24.11
CA VAL A 159 21.06 24.46 -25.34
C VAL A 159 20.58 23.54 -26.48
N TYR A 160 19.96 22.39 -26.17
CA TYR A 160 19.59 21.38 -27.19
C TYR A 160 18.13 21.42 -27.65
N TRP A 161 17.33 22.42 -27.28
CA TRP A 161 15.96 22.54 -27.79
C TRP A 161 15.87 23.10 -29.21
N TYR A 162 16.98 23.58 -29.78
CA TYR A 162 17.00 24.35 -31.03
C TYR A 162 17.96 23.81 -32.12
N THR A 163 18.48 22.59 -31.97
CA THR A 163 19.32 21.93 -33.00
C THR A 163 18.76 20.58 -33.37
#